data_AF-A0A2I2KRG9-F1
#
_entry.id   AF-A0A2I2KRG9-F1
#
_cell.length_a   1.000
_cell.length_b   1.000
_cell.length_c   1.000
_cell.angle_alpha   90.00
_cell.angle_beta   90.00
_cell.angle_gamma   90.00
#
_symmetry.space_group_name_H-M   'P 1'
#
loop_
_entity.id
_entity.type
_entity.pdbx_description
1 polymer ?
#
loop_
_entity_poly.entity_id
_entity_poly.type
_entity_poly.pdbx_seq_one_letter_code
_entity_poly.pdbx_strand_id
1 'polypeptide(L)'
;MSLPLEGKVAVVTGGASGVGLGIALELVDQGARVVISAQRPLDEAVAVIGPNSSGIVADVTRLADVEAAYQEVIARHGHLDAVVANAGGRIADPREMGKAAAFLCSDASSFITGIELFADGGMAQV
;
A
#
# COMPACT_ATOMS: atom_id res chain seq x y z
N MET A 1 -8.21 8.17 -20.61
CA MET A 1 -7.77 8.87 -19.38
C MET A 1 -6.68 8.00 -18.78
N SER A 2 -5.56 8.59 -18.35
CA SER A 2 -4.52 7.89 -17.58
C SER A 2 -5.06 7.56 -16.19
N LEU A 3 -4.65 6.43 -15.63
CA LEU A 3 -5.06 6.07 -14.28
C LEU A 3 -4.30 6.94 -13.25
N PRO A 4 -4.90 7.28 -12.09
CA PRO A 4 -4.31 8.20 -11.11
C PRO A 4 -2.93 7.79 -10.58
N LEU A 5 -2.61 6.50 -10.54
CA LEU A 5 -1.35 5.97 -10.02
C LEU A 5 -0.48 5.32 -11.11
N GLU A 6 -0.76 5.62 -12.37
CA GLU A 6 0.01 5.08 -13.49
C GLU A 6 1.51 5.43 -13.35
N GLY A 7 2.36 4.40 -13.39
CA GLY A 7 3.81 4.54 -13.23
C GLY A 7 4.31 4.62 -11.79
N LYS A 8 3.41 4.71 -10.80
CA LYS A 8 3.77 4.75 -9.38
C LYS A 8 4.09 3.35 -8.84
N VAL A 9 4.95 3.29 -7.83
CA VAL A 9 5.34 2.09 -7.09
C VAL A 9 4.94 2.29 -5.63
N ALA A 10 4.15 1.36 -5.09
CA ALA A 10 3.65 1.43 -3.72
C ALA A 10 3.98 0.15 -2.94
N VAL A 11 4.36 0.30 -1.67
CA VAL A 11 4.48 -0.81 -0.72
C VAL A 11 3.27 -0.83 0.22
N VAL A 12 2.64 -1.99 0.42
CA VAL A 12 1.57 -2.17 1.41
C VAL A 12 1.98 -3.21 2.44
N THR A 13 2.22 -2.76 3.68
CA THR A 13 2.53 -3.67 4.78
C THR A 13 1.27 -4.32 5.33
N GLY A 14 1.34 -5.59 5.71
CA GLY A 14 0.15 -6.40 6.00
C GLY A 14 -0.75 -6.62 4.78
N GLY A 15 -0.21 -6.51 3.55
CA GLY A 15 -0.98 -6.59 2.30
C GLY A 15 -1.53 -7.96 1.93
N ALA A 16 -1.24 -8.99 2.74
CA ALA A 16 -1.62 -10.38 2.46
C ALA A 16 -3.07 -10.73 2.81
N SER A 17 -3.82 -9.86 3.50
CA SER A 17 -5.23 -10.09 3.87
C SER A 17 -5.91 -8.81 4.34
N GLY A 18 -7.24 -8.84 4.48
CA GLY A 18 -7.99 -7.80 5.18
C GLY A 18 -7.85 -6.43 4.53
N VAL A 19 -7.62 -5.40 5.36
CA VAL A 19 -7.50 -4.02 4.89
C VAL A 19 -6.36 -3.85 3.90
N GLY A 20 -5.16 -4.33 4.22
CA GLY A 20 -4.00 -4.21 3.33
C GLY A 20 -4.19 -4.88 1.98
N LEU A 21 -4.88 -6.02 1.92
CA LEU A 21 -5.21 -6.67 0.64
C LEU A 21 -6.19 -5.84 -0.19
N GLY A 22 -7.22 -5.27 0.43
CA GLY A 22 -8.17 -4.39 -0.27
C GLY A 22 -7.53 -3.10 -0.77
N ILE A 23 -6.60 -2.53 0.00
CA ILE A 23 -5.78 -1.40 -0.44
C ILE A 23 -4.92 -1.81 -1.65
N ALA A 24 -4.22 -2.94 -1.58
CA ALA A 24 -3.38 -3.40 -2.67
C ALA A 24 -4.16 -3.62 -3.98
N LEU A 25 -5.36 -4.19 -3.89
CA LEU A 25 -6.29 -4.33 -5.01
C LEU A 25 -6.64 -2.98 -5.62
N GLU A 26 -7.08 -2.01 -4.80
CA GLU A 26 -7.45 -0.68 -5.28
C GLU A 26 -6.26 0.05 -5.92
N LEU A 27 -5.06 -0.01 -5.33
CA LEU A 27 -3.88 0.66 -5.89
C LEU A 27 -3.50 0.07 -7.26
N VAL A 28 -3.62 -1.24 -7.44
CA VAL A 28 -3.42 -1.89 -8.76
C VAL A 28 -4.53 -1.49 -9.75
N ASP A 29 -5.79 -1.44 -9.32
CA ASP A 29 -6.92 -0.97 -10.14
C ASP A 29 -6.69 0.48 -10.63
N GLN A 30 -6.00 1.30 -9.84
CA GLN A 30 -5.61 2.68 -10.18
C GLN A 30 -4.26 2.77 -10.92
N GLY A 31 -3.66 1.66 -11.35
CA GLY A 31 -2.49 1.63 -12.25
C GLY A 31 -1.12 1.58 -11.57
N ALA A 32 -1.06 1.44 -10.23
CA ALA A 32 0.22 1.32 -9.53
C ALA A 32 0.84 -0.08 -9.71
N ARG A 33 2.17 -0.15 -9.59
CA ARG A 33 2.87 -1.40 -9.25
C ARG A 33 2.88 -1.54 -7.73
N VAL A 34 2.42 -2.66 -7.20
CA VAL A 34 2.23 -2.84 -5.76
C VAL A 34 3.11 -3.97 -5.23
N VAL A 35 3.88 -3.68 -4.18
CA VAL A 35 4.63 -4.69 -3.43
C VAL A 35 3.95 -4.89 -2.08
N ILE A 36 3.37 -6.06 -1.85
CA ILE A 36 2.78 -6.40 -0.56
C ILE A 36 3.83 -7.03 0.35
N SER A 37 3.72 -6.79 1.65
CA SER A 37 4.60 -7.41 2.64
C SER A 37 3.82 -8.00 3.83
N ALA A 38 4.27 -9.17 4.29
CA ALA A 38 3.80 -9.83 5.52
C ALA A 38 4.84 -10.85 6.01
N GLN A 39 4.65 -11.38 7.22
CA GLN A 39 5.52 -12.41 7.83
C GLN A 39 5.18 -13.85 7.40
N ARG A 40 4.50 -14.03 6.26
CA ARG A 40 4.00 -15.32 5.78
C ARG A 40 4.09 -15.40 4.25
N PRO A 41 3.95 -16.59 3.64
CA PRO A 41 3.90 -16.72 2.19
C PRO A 41 2.83 -15.82 1.55
N LEU A 42 3.14 -15.26 0.37
CA LEU A 42 2.36 -14.20 -0.27
C LEU A 42 1.78 -14.61 -1.63
N ASP A 43 2.12 -15.79 -2.15
CA ASP A 43 1.81 -16.20 -3.53
C ASP A 43 0.30 -16.16 -3.82
N GLU A 44 -0.52 -16.63 -2.89
CA GLU A 44 -1.98 -16.58 -3.02
C GLU A 44 -2.50 -15.14 -3.08
N ALA A 45 -1.99 -14.25 -2.24
CA ALA A 45 -2.42 -12.84 -2.21
C ALA A 45 -1.97 -12.11 -3.48
N VAL A 46 -0.73 -12.35 -3.94
CA VAL A 46 -0.22 -11.81 -5.22
C VAL A 46 -1.07 -12.31 -6.39
N ALA A 47 -1.45 -13.59 -6.41
CA ALA A 47 -2.32 -14.15 -7.44
C ALA A 47 -3.71 -13.50 -7.44
N VAL A 48 -4.26 -13.18 -6.26
CA VAL A 48 -5.54 -12.46 -6.12
C VAL A 48 -5.44 -11.01 -6.60
N ILE A 49 -4.34 -10.32 -6.31
CA ILE A 49 -4.15 -8.90 -6.70
C ILE A 49 -3.89 -8.78 -8.20
N GLY A 50 -3.12 -9.68 -8.77
CA GLY A 50 -2.86 -9.75 -10.21
C GLY A 50 -1.46 -9.25 -10.63
N PRO A 51 -1.24 -9.09 -11.95
CA PRO A 51 0.10 -9.10 -12.55
C PRO A 51 0.96 -7.88 -12.22
N ASN A 52 0.38 -6.77 -11.78
CA ASN A 52 1.12 -5.58 -11.34
C ASN A 52 1.50 -5.64 -9.85
N SER A 53 1.54 -6.84 -9.27
CA SER A 53 1.89 -7.03 -7.87
C SER A 53 3.01 -8.04 -7.65
N SER A 54 3.73 -7.88 -6.53
CA SER A 54 4.71 -8.86 -6.04
C SER A 54 4.72 -8.89 -4.51
N GLY A 55 5.36 -9.90 -3.93
CA GLY A 55 5.46 -10.07 -2.49
C GLY A 55 6.89 -9.98 -1.97
N ILE A 56 7.05 -9.38 -0.79
CA ILE A 56 8.28 -9.46 0.02
C ILE A 56 7.90 -9.92 1.44
N VAL A 57 8.43 -11.08 1.84
CA VAL A 57 8.26 -11.55 3.21
C VAL A 57 9.17 -10.74 4.12
N ALA A 58 8.60 -9.98 5.05
CA ALA A 58 9.36 -9.16 5.98
C ALA A 58 8.58 -8.99 7.30
N ASP A 59 9.32 -8.94 8.40
CA ASP A 59 8.80 -8.49 9.68
C ASP A 59 9.09 -7.00 9.87
N VAL A 60 8.06 -6.17 9.69
CA VAL A 60 8.16 -4.71 9.80
C VAL A 60 8.50 -4.21 11.21
N THR A 61 8.47 -5.07 12.23
CA THR A 61 8.95 -4.72 13.58
C THR A 61 10.49 -4.77 13.69
N ARG A 62 11.17 -5.33 12.68
CA ARG A 62 12.62 -5.45 12.59
C ARG A 62 13.15 -4.47 11.55
N LEU A 63 13.94 -3.50 11.99
CA LEU A 63 14.48 -2.47 11.10
C LEU A 63 15.31 -3.06 9.93
N ALA A 64 16.06 -4.13 10.17
CA ALA A 64 16.84 -4.80 9.15
C ALA A 64 15.96 -5.39 8.02
N ASP A 65 14.80 -5.94 8.37
CA ASP A 65 13.85 -6.49 7.40
C ASP A 65 13.20 -5.35 6.58
N VAL A 66 12.87 -4.22 7.22
CA VAL A 66 12.35 -3.02 6.55
C VAL A 66 13.37 -2.45 5.56
N GLU A 67 14.63 -2.34 5.97
CA GLU A 67 15.71 -1.83 5.12
C GLU A 67 15.96 -2.75 3.93
N ALA A 68 16.01 -4.07 4.15
CA ALA A 68 16.14 -5.05 3.07
C ALA A 68 14.97 -4.96 2.07
N ALA A 69 13.73 -4.90 2.57
CA ALA A 69 12.54 -4.76 1.71
C ALA A 69 12.57 -3.47 0.89
N TYR A 70 12.95 -2.34 1.49
CA TYR A 70 13.10 -1.07 0.78
C TYR A 70 14.15 -1.17 -0.34
N GLN A 71 15.35 -1.71 -0.03
CA GLN A 71 16.41 -1.87 -1.03
C GLN A 71 15.97 -2.78 -2.19
N GLU A 72 15.24 -3.86 -1.88
CA GLU A 72 14.70 -4.78 -2.88
C GLU A 72 13.68 -4.10 -3.80
N VAL A 73 12.79 -3.28 -3.26
CA VAL A 73 11.82 -2.49 -4.04
C VAL A 73 12.54 -1.51 -4.97
N ILE A 74 13.52 -0.76 -4.45
CA ILE A 74 14.32 0.17 -5.26
C ILE A 74 15.12 -0.57 -6.33
N ALA A 75 15.72 -1.73 -6.01
CA ALA A 75 16.44 -2.53 -7.00
C ALA A 75 15.53 -3.05 -8.13
N ARG A 76 14.26 -3.40 -7.81
CA ARG A 76 13.29 -3.90 -8.78
C ARG A 76 12.67 -2.82 -9.65
N HIS A 77 12.42 -1.65 -9.09
CA HIS A 77 11.55 -0.65 -9.72
C HIS A 77 12.22 0.71 -9.96
N GLY A 78 13.40 0.94 -9.39
CA GLY A 78 14.17 2.18 -9.51
C GLY A 78 13.74 3.28 -8.53
N HIS A 79 12.49 3.23 -8.04
CA HIS A 79 11.92 4.21 -7.12
C HIS A 79 10.82 3.60 -6.25
N LEU A 80 10.42 4.34 -5.21
CA LEU A 80 9.28 4.05 -4.34
C LEU A 80 8.53 5.36 -4.12
N ASP A 81 7.26 5.41 -4.51
CA ASP A 81 6.42 6.62 -4.40
C ASP A 81 5.61 6.65 -3.12
N ALA A 82 5.19 5.47 -2.63
CA ALA A 82 4.25 5.37 -1.52
C ALA A 82 4.51 4.18 -0.59
N VAL A 83 4.30 4.38 0.70
CA VAL A 83 4.25 3.31 1.69
C VAL A 83 2.94 3.40 2.46
N VAL A 84 2.16 2.33 2.41
CA VAL A 84 0.96 2.15 3.24
C VAL A 84 1.33 1.25 4.42
N ALA A 85 1.60 1.87 5.57
CA ALA A 85 1.91 1.18 6.82
C ALA A 85 0.62 0.65 7.49
N ASN A 86 0.06 -0.42 6.95
CA ASN A 86 -1.24 -0.98 7.38
C ASN A 86 -1.11 -2.16 8.37
N ALA A 87 0.09 -2.69 8.62
CA ALA A 87 0.26 -3.84 9.53
C ALA A 87 -0.32 -3.57 10.94
N GLY A 88 -1.59 -3.99 11.15
CA GLY A 88 -2.32 -3.79 12.41
C GLY A 88 -3.85 -3.85 12.20
N GLY A 89 -4.50 -4.91 12.69
CA GLY A 89 -5.94 -4.95 13.00
C GLY A 89 -6.96 -4.64 11.88
N ARG A 90 -8.25 -4.59 12.24
CA ARG A 90 -9.39 -4.41 11.32
C ARG A 90 -10.33 -3.34 11.90
N ILE A 91 -10.48 -2.19 11.23
CA ILE A 91 -11.27 -1.05 11.74
C ILE A 91 -12.34 -0.55 10.73
N ALA A 92 -12.23 -0.85 9.42
CA ALA A 92 -13.17 -0.38 8.38
C ALA A 92 -13.27 -1.33 7.16
N ASP A 93 -14.08 -0.98 6.14
CA ASP A 93 -14.02 -1.63 4.82
C ASP A 93 -12.65 -1.37 4.17
N PRO A 94 -11.92 -2.43 3.78
CA PRO A 94 -10.59 -2.33 3.17
C PRO A 94 -10.46 -1.36 1.99
N ARG A 95 -11.43 -1.34 1.08
CA ARG A 95 -11.34 -0.55 -0.16
C ARG A 95 -11.63 0.93 0.10
N GLU A 96 -12.43 1.24 1.11
CA GLU A 96 -12.66 2.63 1.53
C GLU A 96 -11.37 3.26 2.06
N MET A 97 -10.59 2.51 2.85
CA MET A 97 -9.25 2.94 3.26
C MET A 97 -8.29 3.03 2.08
N GLY A 98 -8.42 2.11 1.12
CA GLY A 98 -7.66 2.12 -0.14
C GLY A 98 -7.81 3.41 -0.93
N LYS A 99 -9.02 3.97 -1.00
CA LYS A 99 -9.28 5.24 -1.68
C LYS A 99 -8.60 6.43 -0.99
N ALA A 100 -8.62 6.47 0.34
CA ALA A 100 -7.91 7.51 1.10
C ALA A 100 -6.39 7.44 0.87
N ALA A 101 -5.83 6.22 0.89
CA ALA A 101 -4.42 6.00 0.54
C ALA A 101 -4.12 6.41 -0.90
N ALA A 102 -4.96 6.01 -1.86
CA ALA A 102 -4.79 6.34 -3.28
C ALA A 102 -4.79 7.86 -3.51
N PHE A 103 -5.68 8.61 -2.84
CA PHE A 103 -5.67 10.07 -2.89
C PHE A 103 -4.33 10.65 -2.44
N LEU A 104 -3.86 10.26 -1.24
CA LEU A 104 -2.60 10.78 -0.68
C LEU A 104 -1.38 10.43 -1.53
N CYS A 105 -1.40 9.29 -2.22
CA CYS A 105 -0.31 8.84 -3.09
C CYS A 105 -0.38 9.39 -4.52
N SER A 106 -1.49 10.02 -4.91
CA SER A 106 -1.70 10.55 -6.25
C SER A 106 -1.22 11.99 -6.37
N ASP A 107 -1.08 12.47 -7.61
CA ASP A 107 -0.76 13.88 -7.87
C ASP A 107 -1.89 14.84 -7.41
N ALA A 108 -3.08 14.33 -7.07
CA ALA A 108 -4.15 15.15 -6.49
C ALA A 108 -3.80 15.70 -5.09
N SER A 109 -2.83 15.09 -4.39
CA SER A 109 -2.32 15.56 -3.11
C SER A 109 -1.11 16.48 -3.25
N SER A 110 -0.78 17.00 -4.45
CA SER A 110 0.50 17.68 -4.72
C SER A 110 0.81 18.91 -3.85
N PHE A 111 -0.18 19.50 -3.19
CA PHE A 111 -0.01 20.63 -2.27
C PHE A 111 -0.06 20.23 -0.77
N ILE A 112 -0.21 18.93 -0.49
CA ILE A 112 -0.19 18.34 0.84
C ILE A 112 1.23 17.82 1.10
N THR A 113 2.04 18.61 1.82
CA THR A 113 3.41 18.21 2.20
C THR A 113 3.45 17.24 3.38
N GLY A 114 2.39 17.19 4.19
CA GLY A 114 2.21 16.24 5.28
C GLY A 114 0.87 16.45 5.99
N ILE A 115 0.12 15.37 6.21
CA ILE A 115 -1.17 15.39 6.92
C ILE A 115 -1.43 14.06 7.62
N GLU A 116 -2.12 14.11 8.74
CA GLU A 116 -2.81 12.96 9.31
C GLU A 116 -4.26 12.99 8.83
N LEU A 117 -4.64 12.05 7.96
CA LEU A 117 -5.99 11.94 7.43
C LEU A 117 -6.80 10.95 8.27
N PHE A 118 -7.73 11.45 9.06
CA PHE A 118 -8.69 10.63 9.81
C PHE A 118 -9.78 10.11 8.86
N ALA A 119 -9.72 8.82 8.55
CA ALA A 119 -10.71 8.13 7.71
C ALA A 119 -11.60 7.22 8.58
N ASP A 120 -12.36 7.82 9.48
CA ASP A 120 -13.14 7.11 10.52
C ASP A 120 -14.66 7.39 10.44
N GLY A 121 -15.12 8.02 9.35
CA GLY A 121 -16.51 8.43 9.20
C GLY A 121 -16.93 9.59 10.11
N GLY A 122 -15.98 10.32 10.68
CA GLY A 122 -16.21 11.47 11.56
C GLY A 122 -16.44 11.11 13.03
N MET A 123 -16.09 9.88 13.46
CA MET A 123 -16.31 9.44 14.83
C MET A 123 -15.40 10.13 15.86
N ALA A 124 -14.18 10.50 15.47
CA ALA A 124 -13.17 11.11 16.34
C ALA A 124 -12.98 12.61 16.10
N GLN A 125 -13.67 13.21 15.12
CA GLN A 125 -13.59 14.65 14.86
C GLN A 125 -14.69 15.40 15.62
N VAL A 126 -14.28 16.26 16.56
CA VAL A 126 -15.14 17.20 17.31
C VAL A 126 -15.26 18.52 16.57
#